data_AF-A0A4V1THZ3-F1
#
_entry.id   AF-A0A4V1THZ3-F1
#
_cell.length_a   1.000
_cell.length_b   1.000
_cell.length_c   1.000
_cell.angle_alpha   90.00
_cell.angle_beta   90.00
_cell.angle_gamma   90.00
#
_symmetry.space_group_name_H-M   'P 1'
#
loop_
_entity.id
_entity.type
_entity.pdbx_description
1 polymer ?
#
loop_
_entity_poly.entity_id
_entity_poly.type
_entity_poly.pdbx_seq_one_letter_code
_entity_poly.pdbx_strand_id
1 'polypeptide(L)'
;MLDEDGLVWTREYSDKPKPADCKHLDEVLARLDADRLVMGHTVQQAGINDACGGKAWRIDVGMSRYYKGPVQVLEIRGSQVTPLK
;
A
#
# COMPACT_ATOMS: atom_id res chain seq x y z
N MET A 1 -0.27 16.65 9.68
CA MET A 1 -0.97 15.97 8.54
C MET A 1 -0.14 16.03 7.26
N LEU A 2 0.47 17.20 6.98
CA LEU A 2 1.36 17.41 5.83
C LEU A 2 2.85 17.30 6.17
N ASP A 3 3.17 17.01 7.43
CA ASP A 3 4.52 16.71 7.89
C ASP A 3 5.00 15.39 7.27
N GLU A 4 6.32 15.13 7.26
CA GLU A 4 6.91 13.92 6.66
C GLU A 4 6.31 12.61 7.21
N ASP A 5 6.05 12.55 8.51
CA ASP A 5 5.39 11.41 9.17
C ASP A 5 3.85 11.51 9.13
N GLY A 6 3.31 12.50 8.44
CA GLY A 6 1.89 12.71 8.26
C GLY A 6 1.26 11.71 7.30
N LEU A 7 -0.06 11.52 7.40
CA LEU A 7 -0.82 10.52 6.63
C LEU A 7 -0.62 10.59 5.11
N VAL A 8 -0.32 11.77 4.55
CA VAL A 8 -0.16 11.97 3.11
C VAL A 8 1.27 11.69 2.61
N TRP A 9 2.26 11.78 3.49
CA TRP A 9 3.69 11.69 3.14
C TRP A 9 4.38 10.44 3.67
N THR A 10 3.85 9.84 4.74
CA THR A 10 4.46 8.65 5.34
C THR A 10 4.63 7.53 4.30
N ARG A 11 5.82 6.91 4.34
CA ARG A 11 6.18 5.77 3.50
C ARG A 11 6.35 4.48 4.30
N GLU A 12 6.02 4.49 5.59
CA GLU A 12 6.28 3.42 6.57
C GLU A 12 5.89 2.03 6.03
N TYR A 13 4.71 1.89 5.43
CA TYR A 13 4.22 0.61 4.91
C TYR A 13 4.41 0.41 3.39
N SER A 14 4.99 1.39 2.67
CA SER A 14 5.01 1.40 1.20
C SER A 14 6.40 1.31 0.55
N ASP A 15 7.47 1.76 1.21
CA ASP A 15 8.83 1.67 0.69
C ASP A 15 9.48 0.32 1.06
N LYS A 16 9.92 0.18 2.31
CA LYS A 16 10.61 -1.02 2.81
C LYS A 16 10.15 -1.34 4.25
N PRO A 17 8.88 -1.78 4.41
CA PRO A 17 8.34 -2.09 5.73
C PRO A 17 9.20 -3.13 6.43
N LYS A 18 9.56 -2.84 7.67
CA LYS A 18 10.27 -3.73 8.59
C LYS A 18 9.25 -4.59 9.34
N PRO A 19 9.70 -5.69 9.98
CA PRO A 19 8.82 -6.50 10.82
C PRO A 19 8.11 -5.70 11.92
N ALA A 20 8.75 -4.67 12.48
CA ALA A 20 8.15 -3.78 13.46
C ALA A 20 6.99 -2.96 12.87
N ASP A 21 7.14 -2.45 11.65
CA ASP A 21 6.11 -1.69 10.94
C ASP A 21 4.91 -2.59 10.64
N CYS A 22 5.14 -3.83 10.22
CA CYS A 22 4.06 -4.80 10.02
C CYS A 22 3.32 -5.15 11.31
N LYS A 23 4.04 -5.26 12.44
CA LYS A 23 3.39 -5.48 13.74
C LYS A 23 2.57 -4.25 14.16
N HIS A 24 3.09 -3.05 13.94
CA HIS A 24 2.35 -1.82 14.19
C HIS A 24 1.07 -1.76 13.34
N LEU A 25 1.16 -2.10 12.05
CA LEU A 25 0.00 -2.17 11.17
C LEU A 25 -1.05 -3.16 11.68
N ASP A 26 -0.65 -4.32 12.22
CA ASP A 26 -1.58 -5.28 12.83
C ASP A 26 -2.39 -4.66 13.98
N GLU A 27 -1.73 -3.89 14.84
CA GLU A 27 -2.37 -3.21 15.97
C GLU A 27 -3.34 -2.11 15.48
N VAL A 28 -2.97 -1.39 14.42
CA VAL A 28 -3.81 -0.35 13.81
C VAL A 28 -5.05 -0.96 13.17
N LEU A 29 -4.89 -2.01 12.36
CA LEU A 29 -5.99 -2.70 11.69
C LEU A 29 -6.98 -3.31 12.70
N ALA A 30 -6.47 -3.91 13.78
CA ALA A 30 -7.30 -4.44 14.86
C ALA A 30 -8.11 -3.34 15.58
N ARG A 31 -7.53 -2.16 15.79
CA ARG A 31 -8.24 -1.01 16.40
C ARG A 31 -9.30 -0.41 15.49
N LEU A 32 -9.08 -0.48 14.18
CA LEU A 32 -9.98 0.08 13.17
C LEU A 32 -11.03 -0.92 12.65
N ASP A 33 -10.98 -2.18 13.11
CA ASP A 33 -11.79 -3.29 12.59
C ASP A 33 -11.72 -3.38 11.06
N ALA A 34 -10.49 -3.31 10.53
CA ALA A 34 -10.21 -3.29 9.10
C ALA A 34 -9.30 -4.46 8.70
N ASP A 35 -9.49 -4.99 7.50
CA ASP A 35 -8.67 -6.12 7.01
C ASP A 35 -7.28 -5.71 6.51
N ARG A 36 -7.18 -4.51 5.94
CA ARG A 36 -6.01 -4.09 5.15
C ARG A 36 -5.93 -2.59 4.96
N LEU A 37 -4.71 -2.10 4.76
CA LEU A 37 -4.41 -0.75 4.30
C LEU A 37 -4.10 -0.78 2.79
N VAL A 38 -4.69 0.15 2.03
CA VAL A 38 -4.38 0.35 0.60
C VAL A 38 -3.79 1.75 0.44
N MET A 39 -2.63 1.86 -0.20
CA MET A 39 -1.88 3.12 -0.25
C MET A 39 -1.10 3.32 -1.55
N GLY A 40 -0.92 4.59 -1.92
CA GLY A 40 -0.11 5.03 -3.06
C GLY A 40 1.20 5.68 -2.61
N HIS A 41 1.55 6.82 -3.23
CA HIS A 41 2.64 7.73 -2.89
C HIS A 41 4.08 7.20 -3.12
N THR A 42 4.31 5.91 -2.93
CA THR A 42 5.59 5.26 -3.23
C THR A 42 5.46 4.37 -4.46
N VAL A 43 6.12 4.79 -5.54
CA VAL A 43 6.08 4.13 -6.84
C VAL A 43 6.63 2.69 -6.76
N GLN A 44 5.79 1.73 -7.13
CA GLN A 44 6.08 0.31 -7.23
C GLN A 44 6.41 -0.05 -8.68
N GLN A 45 7.70 -0.11 -9.01
CA GLN A 45 8.16 -0.36 -10.38
C GLN A 45 7.75 -1.74 -10.93
N ALA A 46 7.54 -2.72 -10.06
CA ALA A 46 7.12 -4.07 -10.43
C ALA A 46 5.60 -4.22 -10.63
N GLY A 47 4.82 -3.14 -10.44
CA GLY A 47 3.36 -3.17 -10.40
C GLY A 47 2.80 -3.28 -8.99
N ILE A 48 1.46 -3.37 -8.91
CA ILE A 48 0.74 -3.49 -7.63
C ILE A 48 1.19 -4.76 -6.92
N ASN A 49 1.47 -4.64 -5.63
CA ASN A 49 1.94 -5.75 -4.81
C ASN A 49 1.53 -5.53 -3.34
N ASP A 50 1.66 -6.57 -2.52
CA ASP A 50 1.41 -6.51 -1.09
C ASP A 50 2.71 -6.46 -0.27
N ALA A 51 2.56 -6.06 0.99
CA ALA A 51 3.51 -6.22 2.05
C ALA A 51 2.78 -6.67 3.33
N CYS A 52 3.55 -7.09 4.33
CA CYS A 52 3.03 -7.55 5.63
C CYS A 52 2.01 -8.70 5.50
N GLY A 53 2.18 -9.58 4.51
CA GLY A 53 1.33 -10.75 4.29
C GLY A 53 -0.10 -10.38 3.86
N GLY A 54 -0.24 -9.51 2.85
CA GLY A 54 -1.55 -9.12 2.30
C GLY A 54 -2.29 -8.02 3.07
N LYS A 55 -1.68 -7.45 4.12
CA LYS A 55 -2.28 -6.41 4.97
C LYS A 55 -1.96 -4.99 4.53
N ALA A 56 -0.88 -4.77 3.79
CA ALA A 56 -0.54 -3.49 3.17
C ALA A 56 -0.47 -3.65 1.66
N TRP A 57 -1.36 -2.96 0.93
CA TRP A 57 -1.41 -2.98 -0.54
C TRP A 57 -0.84 -1.70 -1.12
N ARG A 58 0.20 -1.85 -1.94
CA ARG A 58 0.96 -0.75 -2.55
C ARG A 58 0.51 -0.62 -4.01
N ILE A 59 -0.31 0.40 -4.29
CA ILE A 59 -1.03 0.54 -5.57
C ILE A 59 -0.49 1.62 -6.51
N ASP A 60 0.48 2.42 -6.07
CA ASP A 60 1.09 3.42 -6.93
C ASP A 60 2.07 2.75 -7.91
N VAL A 61 1.62 2.55 -9.14
CA VAL A 61 2.43 1.96 -10.23
C VAL A 61 3.17 3.00 -11.06
N GLY A 62 3.18 4.27 -10.65
CA GLY A 62 3.82 5.35 -11.41
C GLY A 62 3.07 5.71 -12.70
N MET A 63 1.74 5.73 -12.67
CA MET A 63 0.89 5.96 -13.85
C MET A 63 1.10 7.34 -14.53
N SER A 64 1.65 8.32 -13.81
CA SER A 64 1.89 9.64 -14.36
C SER A 64 2.81 9.62 -15.59
N ARG A 65 2.69 10.62 -16.46
CA ARG A 65 3.57 10.80 -17.63
C ARG A 65 5.06 10.81 -17.30
N TYR A 66 5.42 11.25 -16.09
CA TYR A 66 6.81 11.33 -15.63
C TYR A 66 7.39 9.93 -15.38
N TYR A 67 6.66 9.09 -14.64
CA TYR A 67 7.09 7.74 -14.26
C TYR A 67 6.83 6.69 -15.35
N LYS A 68 5.89 6.94 -16.28
CA LYS A 68 5.58 6.08 -17.44
C LYS A 68 5.19 4.64 -17.06
N GLY A 69 4.68 4.45 -15.85
CA GLY A 69 4.19 3.17 -15.38
C GLY A 69 2.90 2.75 -16.08
N PRO A 70 2.63 1.43 -16.18
CA PRO A 70 1.42 0.92 -16.80
C PRO A 70 0.18 1.23 -15.95
N VAL A 71 -1.01 1.25 -16.56
CA VAL A 71 -2.27 1.24 -15.80
C VAL A 71 -2.44 -0.15 -15.18
N GLN A 72 -2.78 -0.20 -13.89
CA GLN A 72 -3.15 -1.43 -13.18
C GLN A 72 -4.30 -1.14 -12.23
N VAL A 73 -5.05 -2.18 -11.86
CA VAL A 73 -6.21 -2.08 -10.96
C VAL A 73 -6.07 -3.10 -9.84
N LEU A 74 -6.37 -2.69 -8.61
CA LEU A 74 -6.53 -3.60 -7.49
C LEU A 74 -8.02 -3.95 -7.33
N GLU A 75 -8.40 -5.17 -7.66
CA GLU A 75 -9.75 -5.66 -7.45
C GLU A 75 -9.90 -6.28 -6.05
N ILE A 76 -10.94 -5.89 -5.32
CA ILE A 76 -11.29 -6.43 -4.00
C ILE A 76 -12.72 -6.99 -4.08
N ARG A 77 -12.86 -8.30 -3.87
CA ARG A 77 -14.15 -9.02 -3.85
C ARG A 77 -14.25 -9.83 -2.56
N GLY A 78 -14.91 -9.28 -1.55
CA GLY A 78 -14.93 -9.88 -0.21
C GLY A 78 -13.51 -9.97 0.35
N SER A 79 -13.07 -11.18 0.71
CA SER A 79 -11.71 -11.45 1.19
C SER A 79 -10.66 -11.57 0.09
N GLN A 80 -11.07 -11.72 -1.17
CA GLN A 80 -10.15 -11.90 -2.31
C GLN A 80 -9.63 -10.55 -2.80
N VAL A 81 -8.31 -10.45 -2.98
CA VAL A 81 -7.64 -9.28 -3.53
C VAL A 81 -6.75 -9.69 -4.69
N THR A 82 -6.96 -9.07 -5.86
CA THR A 82 -6.31 -9.47 -7.11
C THR A 82 -5.78 -8.23 -7.87
N PRO A 83 -4.47 -8.14 -8.13
CA PRO A 83 -3.92 -7.18 -9.09
C PRO A 83 -4.29 -7.56 -10.53
N LEU A 84 -4.89 -6.63 -11.25
CA LEU A 84 -5.23 -6.73 -12.67
C LEU A 84 -4.29 -5.82 -13.47
N LYS A 85 -3.76 -6.34 -14.58
CA LYS A 85 -2.82 -5.65 -15.48
C LYS A 85 -3.48 -5.31 -16.81
#